data_AF-A0A1A5PDV7-F1
#
_entry.id   AF-A0A1A5PDV7-F1
#
_cell.length_a   1.000
_cell.length_b   1.000
_cell.length_c   1.000
_cell.angle_alpha   90.00
_cell.angle_beta   90.00
_cell.angle_gamma   90.00
#
_symmetry.space_group_name_H-M   'P 1'
#
loop_
_entity.id
_entity.type
_entity.pdbx_description
1 polymer ?
#
loop_
_entity_poly.entity_id
_entity_poly.type
_entity_poly.pdbx_seq_one_letter_code
_entity_poly.pdbx_strand_id
1 'polypeptide(L)'
;MDFRQLEYFRAVVEAGSVSQAAKNLNMTQPPMSHAITKLERELGVRLLERTAKGVHPTQAGLHLLSRGERLLADRNRVVETLRSMAEGAAGDLRIGVEPMVINEIIADVLAEFLDQAPSARVSLVDVTPDVIVQRIRAGELDMGCVPFAPAQFAGFVADICEWSPVIDIDLKLAVPKYRAKEQHPDGKGWGRWILPSPIPAFSGMPDAANKALSADRSFEVLEVSTPQTALAFVAAGLGVAPVTERMAGTSDAVALLEPPRWLRPMQATLLWKRGAEITPLMERWLQATRTVAEHRRALGR
;
A
#
# COMPACT_ATOMS: atom_id res chain seq x y z
N MET A 1 -27.53 10.42 -16.72
CA MET A 1 -26.35 9.64 -16.36
C MET A 1 -26.71 8.74 -15.19
N ASP A 2 -26.50 7.44 -15.30
CA ASP A 2 -26.64 6.45 -14.24
C ASP A 2 -25.32 5.70 -13.96
N PHE A 3 -25.26 4.90 -12.88
CA PHE A 3 -24.05 4.18 -12.50
C PHE A 3 -23.65 3.09 -13.51
N ARG A 4 -24.60 2.49 -14.21
CA ARG A 4 -24.33 1.43 -15.19
C ARG A 4 -23.66 2.00 -16.44
N GLN A 5 -24.06 3.20 -16.85
CA GLN A 5 -23.39 3.96 -17.90
C GLN A 5 -21.94 4.31 -17.52
N LEU A 6 -21.67 4.66 -16.25
CA LEU A 6 -20.31 4.90 -15.75
C LEU A 6 -19.45 3.63 -15.76
N GLU A 7 -20.00 2.49 -15.31
CA GLU A 7 -19.33 1.19 -15.35
C GLU A 7 -18.96 0.81 -16.79
N TYR A 8 -19.86 1.03 -17.75
CA TYR A 8 -19.60 0.74 -19.16
C TYR A 8 -18.56 1.67 -19.76
N PHE A 9 -18.63 2.96 -19.45
CA PHE A 9 -17.62 3.92 -19.91
C PHE A 9 -16.23 3.54 -19.41
N ARG A 10 -16.09 3.25 -18.11
CA ARG A 10 -14.83 2.77 -17.51
C ARG A 10 -14.32 1.52 -18.23
N ALA A 11 -15.17 0.49 -18.39
CA ALA A 11 -14.78 -0.76 -19.03
C ALA A 11 -14.31 -0.56 -20.48
N VAL A 12 -14.92 0.37 -21.22
CA VAL A 12 -14.50 0.70 -22.60
C VAL A 12 -13.13 1.38 -22.61
N VAL A 13 -12.87 2.29 -21.68
CA VAL A 13 -11.57 2.96 -21.56
C VAL A 13 -10.47 1.96 -21.18
N GLU A 14 -10.71 1.09 -20.19
CA GLU A 14 -9.76 0.06 -19.76
C GLU A 14 -9.45 -0.94 -20.86
N ALA A 15 -10.46 -1.37 -21.63
CA ALA A 15 -10.29 -2.36 -22.69
C ALA A 15 -9.77 -1.76 -24.02
N GLY A 16 -9.78 -0.42 -24.17
CA GLY A 16 -9.47 0.26 -25.44
C GLY A 16 -10.39 -0.10 -26.62
N SER A 17 -11.48 -0.84 -26.36
CA SER A 17 -12.38 -1.39 -27.36
C SER A 17 -13.76 -1.67 -26.78
N VAL A 18 -14.81 -1.19 -27.47
CA VAL A 18 -16.20 -1.44 -27.07
C VAL A 18 -16.55 -2.93 -27.15
N SER A 19 -16.06 -3.64 -28.17
CA SER A 19 -16.33 -5.06 -28.34
C SER A 19 -15.65 -5.89 -27.26
N GLN A 20 -14.43 -5.51 -26.84
CA GLN A 20 -13.71 -6.22 -25.78
C GLN A 20 -14.32 -5.94 -24.40
N ALA A 21 -14.68 -4.68 -24.12
CA ALA A 21 -15.38 -4.33 -22.89
C ALA A 21 -16.71 -5.08 -22.74
N ALA A 22 -17.49 -5.18 -23.81
CA ALA A 22 -18.73 -5.94 -23.81
C ALA A 22 -18.52 -7.43 -23.48
N LYS A 23 -17.48 -8.05 -24.08
CA LYS A 23 -17.09 -9.42 -23.75
C LYS A 23 -16.70 -9.57 -22.27
N ASN A 24 -15.89 -8.65 -21.74
CA ASN A 24 -15.46 -8.68 -20.34
C ASN A 24 -16.65 -8.58 -19.35
N LEU A 25 -17.74 -7.93 -19.75
CA LEU A 25 -18.97 -7.80 -18.96
C LEU A 25 -20.07 -8.81 -19.34
N ASN A 26 -19.72 -9.89 -20.07
CA ASN A 26 -20.66 -10.93 -20.51
C ASN A 26 -21.91 -10.36 -21.23
N MET A 27 -21.71 -9.37 -22.10
CA MET A 27 -22.78 -8.77 -22.90
C MET A 27 -22.40 -8.64 -24.38
N THR A 28 -23.41 -8.38 -25.20
CA THR A 28 -23.21 -8.04 -26.61
C THR A 28 -22.80 -6.58 -26.76
N GLN A 29 -22.11 -6.26 -27.86
CA GLN A 29 -21.65 -4.90 -28.15
C GLN A 29 -22.77 -3.85 -28.33
N PRO A 30 -23.91 -4.14 -29.01
CA PRO A 30 -24.89 -3.09 -29.33
C PRO A 30 -25.47 -2.36 -28.11
N PRO A 31 -25.88 -3.06 -27.02
CA PRO A 31 -26.34 -2.40 -25.78
C PRO A 31 -25.29 -1.48 -25.15
N MET A 32 -24.02 -1.91 -25.12
CA MET A 32 -22.93 -1.10 -24.58
C MET A 32 -22.70 0.15 -25.43
N SER A 33 -22.60 0.01 -26.75
CA SER A 33 -22.42 1.17 -27.63
C SER A 33 -23.59 2.15 -27.51
N HIS A 34 -24.81 1.66 -27.38
CA HIS A 34 -25.98 2.50 -27.18
C HIS A 34 -25.94 3.25 -25.85
N ALA A 35 -25.53 2.59 -24.76
CA ALA A 35 -25.40 3.20 -23.44
C ALA A 35 -24.35 4.32 -23.42
N ILE A 36 -23.21 4.13 -24.09
CA ILE A 36 -22.16 5.15 -24.25
C ILE A 36 -22.69 6.35 -25.05
N THR A 37 -23.30 6.11 -26.22
CA THR A 37 -23.85 7.21 -27.04
C THR A 37 -24.97 7.95 -26.31
N LYS A 38 -25.76 7.25 -25.49
CA LYS A 38 -26.77 7.87 -24.63
C LYS A 38 -26.12 8.75 -23.57
N LEU A 39 -25.06 8.27 -22.91
CA LEU A 39 -24.31 9.04 -21.91
C LEU A 39 -23.71 10.32 -22.51
N GLU A 40 -23.02 10.23 -23.65
CA GLU A 40 -22.45 11.40 -24.34
C GLU A 40 -23.52 12.43 -24.73
N ARG A 41 -24.68 11.96 -25.20
CA ARG A 41 -25.81 12.82 -25.55
C ARG A 41 -26.44 13.49 -24.33
N GLU A 42 -26.60 12.77 -23.22
CA GLU A 42 -27.11 13.34 -21.97
C GLU A 42 -26.18 14.40 -21.38
N LEU A 43 -24.87 14.22 -21.52
CA LEU A 43 -23.86 15.17 -21.04
C LEU A 43 -23.54 16.29 -22.05
N GLY A 44 -23.99 16.16 -23.30
CA GLY A 44 -23.73 17.14 -24.36
C GLY A 44 -22.26 17.20 -24.83
N VAL A 45 -21.45 16.19 -24.52
CA VAL A 45 -20.02 16.16 -24.84
C VAL A 45 -19.57 14.76 -25.24
N ARG A 46 -18.61 14.66 -26.18
CA ARG A 46 -17.96 13.39 -26.50
C ARG A 46 -16.98 13.01 -25.42
N LEU A 47 -17.08 11.78 -24.95
CA LEU A 47 -16.23 11.21 -23.92
C LEU A 47 -15.17 10.29 -24.53
N LEU A 48 -15.43 9.74 -25.72
CA LEU A 48 -14.54 8.84 -26.42
C LEU A 48 -14.23 9.31 -27.85
N GLU A 49 -12.99 9.12 -28.26
CA GLU A 49 -12.52 9.23 -29.63
C GLU A 49 -12.21 7.85 -30.20
N ARG A 50 -12.71 7.59 -31.42
CA ARG A 50 -12.45 6.36 -32.14
C ARG A 50 -11.40 6.62 -33.21
N THR A 51 -10.31 5.88 -33.16
CA THR A 51 -9.20 5.98 -34.10
C THR A 51 -8.90 4.59 -34.70
N ALA A 52 -8.01 4.53 -35.69
CA ALA A 52 -7.51 3.25 -36.22
C ALA A 52 -6.77 2.42 -35.16
N LYS A 53 -6.30 3.04 -34.07
CA LYS A 53 -5.59 2.38 -32.97
C LYS A 53 -6.52 1.89 -31.85
N GLY A 54 -7.82 2.18 -31.94
CA GLY A 54 -8.81 1.79 -30.94
C GLY A 54 -9.60 2.98 -30.40
N VAL A 55 -10.12 2.81 -29.19
CA VAL A 55 -10.96 3.79 -28.51
C VAL A 55 -10.16 4.44 -27.37
N HIS A 56 -10.14 5.77 -27.35
CA HIS A 56 -9.43 6.56 -26.34
C HIS A 56 -10.35 7.58 -25.69
N PRO A 57 -10.16 7.92 -24.40
CA PRO A 57 -10.93 8.98 -23.76
C PRO A 57 -10.53 10.36 -24.28
N THR A 58 -11.51 11.26 -24.44
CA THR A 58 -11.27 12.69 -24.63
C THR A 58 -10.80 13.34 -23.33
N GLN A 59 -10.47 14.64 -23.34
CA GLN A 59 -10.23 15.39 -22.10
C GLN A 59 -11.46 15.35 -21.15
N ALA A 60 -12.67 15.46 -21.71
CA ALA A 60 -13.90 15.29 -20.94
C ALA A 60 -14.06 13.85 -20.43
N GLY A 61 -13.68 12.86 -21.25
CA GLY A 61 -13.64 11.45 -20.86
C GLY A 61 -12.68 11.17 -19.71
N LEU A 62 -11.47 11.74 -19.73
CA LEU A 62 -10.49 11.63 -18.63
C LEU A 62 -11.02 12.25 -17.34
N HIS A 63 -11.67 13.41 -17.44
CA HIS A 63 -12.31 14.04 -16.28
C HIS A 63 -13.43 13.17 -15.72
N LEU A 64 -14.29 12.62 -16.60
CA LEU A 64 -15.36 11.73 -16.20
C LEU A 64 -14.83 10.42 -15.62
N LEU A 65 -13.73 9.87 -16.12
CA LEU A 65 -13.12 8.65 -15.58
C LEU A 65 -12.71 8.87 -14.12
N SER A 66 -11.94 9.93 -13.87
CA SER A 66 -11.47 10.29 -12.52
C SER A 66 -12.62 10.55 -11.54
N ARG A 67 -13.69 11.24 -11.98
CA ARG A 67 -14.86 11.52 -11.12
C ARG A 67 -15.82 10.33 -11.02
N GLY A 68 -15.97 9.57 -12.10
CA GLY A 68 -16.84 8.40 -12.20
C GLY A 68 -16.37 7.25 -11.33
N GLU A 69 -15.05 7.00 -11.27
CA GLU A 69 -14.47 6.03 -10.33
C GLU A 69 -14.83 6.35 -8.88
N ARG A 70 -14.77 7.63 -8.49
CA ARG A 70 -15.19 8.08 -7.16
C ARG A 70 -16.67 7.83 -6.91
N LEU A 71 -17.54 8.18 -7.87
CA LEU A 71 -18.99 7.96 -7.74
C LEU A 71 -19.34 6.48 -7.61
N LEU A 72 -18.68 5.60 -8.37
CA LEU A 72 -18.87 4.17 -8.28
C LEU A 72 -18.39 3.61 -6.93
N ALA A 73 -17.24 4.08 -6.45
CA ALA A 73 -16.74 3.71 -5.13
C ALA A 73 -17.69 4.18 -4.00
N ASP A 74 -18.18 5.42 -4.05
CA ASP A 74 -19.10 5.96 -3.04
C ASP A 74 -20.44 5.22 -3.06
N ARG A 75 -20.98 4.88 -4.24
CA ARG A 75 -22.17 4.01 -4.35
C ARG A 75 -21.93 2.66 -3.69
N ASN A 76 -20.79 2.02 -3.97
CA ASN A 76 -20.48 0.72 -3.38
C ASN A 76 -20.38 0.80 -1.85
N ARG A 77 -19.75 1.87 -1.33
CA ARG A 77 -19.69 2.15 0.12
C ARG A 77 -21.07 2.33 0.73
N VAL A 78 -21.96 3.11 0.11
CA VAL A 78 -23.33 3.28 0.61
C VAL A 78 -24.05 1.93 0.68
N VAL A 79 -23.94 1.10 -0.36
CA VAL A 79 -24.55 -0.24 -0.38
C VAL A 79 -23.96 -1.13 0.72
N GLU A 80 -22.65 -1.09 0.93
CA GLU A 80 -21.94 -1.87 1.92
C GLU A 80 -22.24 -1.42 3.36
N THR A 81 -22.26 -0.11 3.61
CA THR A 81 -22.69 0.48 4.88
C THR A 81 -24.13 0.08 5.19
N LEU A 82 -25.06 0.19 4.25
CA LEU A 82 -26.44 -0.21 4.47
C LEU A 82 -26.60 -1.72 4.73
N ARG A 83 -25.79 -2.57 4.08
CA ARG A 83 -25.75 -4.00 4.37
C ARG A 83 -25.19 -4.28 5.76
N SER A 84 -24.08 -3.65 6.13
CA SER A 84 -23.46 -3.84 7.45
C SER A 84 -24.31 -3.32 8.59
N MET A 85 -25.09 -2.26 8.38
CA MET A 85 -26.11 -1.77 9.31
C MET A 85 -27.26 -2.79 9.49
N ALA A 86 -27.67 -3.46 8.41
CA ALA A 86 -28.71 -4.49 8.47
C ALA A 86 -28.23 -5.79 9.16
N GLU A 87 -26.93 -6.10 9.06
CA GLU A 87 -26.33 -7.35 9.56
C GLU A 87 -25.64 -7.18 10.93
N GLY A 88 -25.72 -6.00 11.55
CA GLY A 88 -25.31 -5.75 12.94
C GLY A 88 -23.81 -5.67 13.23
N ALA A 89 -22.93 -6.13 12.33
CA ALA A 89 -21.46 -5.90 12.34
C ALA A 89 -20.72 -6.54 11.15
N ALA A 90 -21.41 -7.14 10.17
CA ALA A 90 -20.77 -7.77 9.02
C ALA A 90 -20.51 -6.75 7.90
N GLY A 91 -19.27 -6.31 7.76
CA GLY A 91 -18.80 -5.51 6.63
C GLY A 91 -17.39 -5.95 6.22
N ASP A 92 -16.97 -5.61 5.00
CA ASP A 92 -15.61 -5.87 4.55
C ASP A 92 -14.71 -4.68 4.88
N LEU A 93 -13.51 -4.94 5.40
CA LEU A 93 -12.47 -3.95 5.62
C LEU A 93 -11.26 -4.31 4.76
N ARG A 94 -10.94 -3.45 3.77
CA ARG A 94 -9.85 -3.71 2.81
C ARG A 94 -8.64 -2.86 3.16
N ILE A 95 -7.52 -3.51 3.47
CA ILE A 95 -6.31 -2.86 3.98
C ILE A 95 -5.12 -3.25 3.12
N GLY A 96 -4.41 -2.26 2.60
CA GLY A 96 -3.12 -2.44 1.95
C GLY A 96 -1.99 -2.33 2.96
N VAL A 97 -1.05 -3.27 2.94
CA VAL A 97 0.01 -3.31 3.95
C VAL A 97 1.35 -3.50 3.27
N GLU A 98 2.32 -2.71 3.66
CA GLU A 98 3.70 -2.95 3.27
C GLU A 98 4.26 -4.11 4.13
N PRO A 99 4.93 -5.13 3.55
CA PRO A 99 5.29 -6.35 4.27
C PRO A 99 6.07 -6.18 5.58
N MET A 100 6.89 -5.14 5.72
CA MET A 100 7.70 -4.90 6.91
C MET A 100 6.84 -4.54 8.12
N VAL A 101 5.75 -3.80 7.94
CA VAL A 101 4.89 -3.40 9.06
C VAL A 101 3.97 -4.52 9.55
N ILE A 102 3.88 -5.65 8.83
CA ILE A 102 2.98 -6.77 9.18
C ILE A 102 3.36 -7.38 10.52
N ASN A 103 4.62 -7.82 10.64
CA ASN A 103 5.15 -8.45 11.85
C ASN A 103 5.35 -7.44 12.99
N GLU A 104 5.47 -6.16 12.62
CA GLU A 104 5.56 -5.08 13.58
C GLU A 104 4.19 -4.78 14.14
N ILE A 105 3.24 -4.16 13.46
CA ILE A 105 2.00 -3.73 14.14
C ILE A 105 0.75 -4.48 13.70
N ILE A 106 0.65 -4.84 12.41
CA ILE A 106 -0.64 -5.21 11.82
C ILE A 106 -1.16 -6.56 12.30
N ALA A 107 -0.30 -7.55 12.52
CA ALA A 107 -0.74 -8.86 13.01
C ALA A 107 -1.44 -8.76 14.39
N ASP A 108 -0.86 -7.98 15.31
CA ASP A 108 -1.42 -7.76 16.64
C ASP A 108 -2.71 -6.93 16.57
N VAL A 109 -2.75 -5.91 15.70
CA VAL A 109 -3.96 -5.11 15.47
C VAL A 109 -5.09 -5.92 14.88
N LEU A 110 -4.80 -6.82 13.94
CA LEU A 110 -5.80 -7.71 13.36
C LEU A 110 -6.40 -8.63 14.42
N ALA A 111 -5.56 -9.19 15.31
CA ALA A 111 -6.02 -10.03 16.41
C ALA A 111 -6.95 -9.26 17.36
N GLU A 112 -6.54 -8.07 17.81
CA GLU A 112 -7.36 -7.18 18.66
C GLU A 112 -8.67 -6.76 17.95
N PHE A 113 -8.60 -6.43 16.68
CA PHE A 113 -9.75 -6.02 15.89
C PHE A 113 -10.79 -7.13 15.74
N LEU A 114 -10.36 -8.36 15.45
CA LEU A 114 -11.26 -9.50 15.26
C LEU A 114 -11.89 -9.98 16.56
N ASP A 115 -11.25 -9.75 17.71
CA ASP A 115 -11.88 -9.97 19.03
C ASP A 115 -13.05 -9.01 19.26
N GLN A 116 -12.88 -7.74 18.89
CA GLN A 116 -13.91 -6.69 19.01
C GLN A 116 -14.98 -6.75 17.92
N ALA A 117 -14.68 -7.32 16.75
CA ALA A 117 -15.59 -7.44 15.61
C ALA A 117 -15.53 -8.84 14.94
N PRO A 118 -16.02 -9.90 15.62
CA PRO A 118 -15.87 -11.28 15.14
C PRO A 118 -16.56 -11.60 13.80
N SER A 119 -17.56 -10.80 13.41
CA SER A 119 -18.27 -10.95 12.14
C SER A 119 -17.70 -10.10 11.00
N ALA A 120 -16.67 -9.28 11.27
CA ALA A 120 -16.01 -8.50 10.23
C ALA A 120 -15.22 -9.40 9.29
N ARG A 121 -15.23 -9.08 8.00
CA ARG A 121 -14.35 -9.72 7.00
C ARG A 121 -13.22 -8.77 6.68
N VAL A 122 -11.98 -9.18 6.90
CA VAL A 122 -10.81 -8.36 6.59
C VAL A 122 -10.10 -8.92 5.36
N SER A 123 -9.87 -8.06 4.37
CA SER A 123 -9.03 -8.36 3.21
C SER A 123 -7.73 -7.59 3.33
N LEU A 124 -6.62 -8.31 3.48
CA LEU A 124 -5.28 -7.75 3.56
C LEU A 124 -4.55 -8.04 2.23
N VAL A 125 -3.93 -7.01 1.66
CA VAL A 125 -3.10 -7.14 0.46
C VAL A 125 -1.71 -6.57 0.70
N ASP A 126 -0.71 -7.39 0.42
CA ASP A 126 0.70 -7.04 0.60
C ASP A 126 1.22 -6.36 -0.67
N VAL A 127 1.41 -5.05 -0.61
CA VAL A 127 1.78 -4.22 -1.77
C VAL A 127 2.66 -3.05 -1.35
N THR A 128 3.34 -2.45 -2.32
CA THR A 128 4.22 -1.31 -2.08
C THR A 128 3.42 -0.03 -1.71
N PRO A 129 3.99 0.88 -0.90
CA PRO A 129 3.39 2.15 -0.52
C PRO A 129 2.73 2.97 -1.64
N ASP A 130 3.35 3.05 -2.81
CA ASP A 130 2.79 3.75 -3.97
C ASP A 130 1.51 3.08 -4.48
N VAL A 131 1.47 1.74 -4.52
CA VAL A 131 0.28 0.96 -4.86
C VAL A 131 -0.80 1.12 -3.80
N ILE A 132 -0.45 1.15 -2.52
CA ILE A 132 -1.39 1.42 -1.42
C ILE A 132 -2.09 2.76 -1.66
N VAL A 133 -1.33 3.83 -1.89
CA VAL A 133 -1.89 5.17 -2.14
C VAL A 133 -2.78 5.19 -3.39
N GLN A 134 -2.35 4.55 -4.48
CA GLN A 134 -3.14 4.46 -5.71
C GLN A 134 -4.48 3.74 -5.48
N ARG A 135 -4.47 2.61 -4.77
CA ARG A 135 -5.69 1.84 -4.50
C ARG A 135 -6.62 2.53 -3.49
N ILE A 136 -6.08 3.26 -2.52
CA ILE A 136 -6.87 4.15 -1.65
C ILE A 136 -7.53 5.26 -2.48
N ARG A 137 -6.78 5.89 -3.39
CA ARG A 137 -7.32 6.93 -4.29
C ARG A 137 -8.50 6.39 -5.11
N ALA A 138 -8.35 5.21 -5.69
CA ALA A 138 -9.36 4.50 -6.47
C ALA A 138 -10.54 3.98 -5.63
N GLY A 139 -10.42 3.93 -4.29
CA GLY A 139 -11.45 3.36 -3.41
C GLY A 139 -11.47 1.83 -3.39
N GLU A 140 -10.39 1.20 -3.84
CA GLU A 140 -10.17 -0.25 -3.79
C GLU A 140 -9.68 -0.70 -2.41
N LEU A 141 -9.05 0.20 -1.66
CA LEU A 141 -8.68 0.04 -0.26
C LEU A 141 -9.37 1.10 0.59
N ASP A 142 -9.74 0.70 1.80
CA ASP A 142 -10.31 1.60 2.81
C ASP A 142 -9.19 2.24 3.63
N MET A 143 -8.14 1.48 3.93
CA MET A 143 -6.97 1.92 4.68
C MET A 143 -5.67 1.33 4.13
N GLY A 144 -4.54 1.90 4.55
CA GLY A 144 -3.21 1.41 4.27
C GLY A 144 -2.26 1.57 5.45
N CYS A 145 -1.18 0.80 5.50
CA CYS A 145 -0.10 1.00 6.46
C CYS A 145 1.27 0.93 5.77
N VAL A 146 2.10 1.96 6.00
CA VAL A 146 3.41 2.13 5.37
C VAL A 146 4.52 2.38 6.41
N PRO A 147 5.75 1.91 6.21
CA PRO A 147 6.88 2.08 7.13
C PRO A 147 7.60 3.42 6.90
N PHE A 148 6.86 4.52 6.79
CA PHE A 148 7.43 5.85 6.56
C PHE A 148 6.85 6.86 7.54
N ALA A 149 7.71 7.77 8.02
CA ALA A 149 7.27 8.95 8.73
C ALA A 149 6.60 9.93 7.75
N PRO A 150 5.58 10.70 8.19
CA PRO A 150 4.89 11.66 7.32
C PRO A 150 5.81 12.60 6.53
N ALA A 151 6.91 13.05 7.13
CA ALA A 151 7.88 13.93 6.46
C ALA A 151 8.48 13.34 5.18
N GLN A 152 8.48 12.02 5.01
CA GLN A 152 9.07 11.31 3.86
C GLN A 152 8.13 11.23 2.65
N PHE A 153 6.81 11.42 2.85
CA PHE A 153 5.82 11.19 1.79
C PHE A 153 4.68 12.24 1.73
N ALA A 154 4.47 13.04 2.78
CA ALA A 154 3.32 13.94 2.91
C ALA A 154 3.19 14.91 1.72
N GLY A 155 4.31 15.42 1.19
CA GLY A 155 4.30 16.31 0.03
C GLY A 155 3.73 15.69 -1.26
N PHE A 156 3.67 14.36 -1.34
CA PHE A 156 3.22 13.63 -2.53
C PHE A 156 1.81 13.06 -2.41
N VAL A 157 1.33 12.86 -1.18
CA VAL A 157 0.05 12.19 -0.94
C VAL A 157 -0.96 13.06 -0.20
N ALA A 158 -0.58 14.28 0.22
CA ALA A 158 -1.47 15.18 0.96
C ALA A 158 -2.82 15.32 0.26
N ASP A 159 -2.88 15.66 -1.02
CA ASP A 159 -4.15 15.82 -1.74
C ASP A 159 -5.00 14.54 -1.86
N ILE A 160 -4.43 13.36 -1.55
CA ILE A 160 -5.05 12.05 -1.70
C ILE A 160 -5.45 11.45 -0.33
N CYS A 161 -4.57 11.53 0.65
CA CYS A 161 -4.66 10.78 1.90
C CYS A 161 -4.61 11.68 3.15
N GLU A 162 -5.29 11.23 4.18
CA GLU A 162 -5.00 11.55 5.57
C GLU A 162 -4.16 10.43 6.18
N TRP A 163 -3.47 10.73 7.28
CA TRP A 163 -2.57 9.78 7.92
C TRP A 163 -2.47 9.96 9.42
N SER A 164 -2.05 8.89 10.10
CA SER A 164 -1.75 8.90 11.53
C SER A 164 -0.55 8.01 11.83
N PRO A 165 0.56 8.57 12.37
CA PRO A 165 1.65 7.79 12.93
C PRO A 165 1.18 6.88 14.07
N VAL A 166 1.72 5.67 14.12
CA VAL A 166 1.28 4.63 15.07
C VAL A 166 2.38 4.28 16.07
N ILE A 167 3.47 3.70 15.56
CA ILE A 167 4.66 3.30 16.32
C ILE A 167 5.92 3.62 15.53
N ASP A 168 7.02 3.83 16.24
CA ASP A 168 8.35 3.75 15.64
C ASP A 168 8.75 2.28 15.49
N ILE A 169 9.52 1.97 14.46
CA ILE A 169 10.04 0.63 14.18
C ILE A 169 11.56 0.70 14.21
N ASP A 170 12.13 0.08 15.24
CA ASP A 170 13.57 -0.03 15.39
C ASP A 170 14.14 -1.06 14.42
N LEU A 171 15.24 -0.66 13.78
CA LEU A 171 15.97 -1.49 12.84
C LEU A 171 17.20 -2.10 13.52
N LYS A 172 17.56 -3.30 13.09
CA LYS A 172 18.84 -3.96 13.32
C LYS A 172 19.52 -4.22 11.98
N LEU A 173 20.83 -4.45 12.03
CA LEU A 173 21.57 -4.93 10.88
C LEU A 173 21.71 -6.45 10.99
N ALA A 174 21.04 -7.18 10.10
CA ALA A 174 21.25 -8.60 9.91
C ALA A 174 22.57 -8.84 9.16
N VAL A 175 23.43 -9.67 9.74
CA VAL A 175 24.68 -10.11 9.13
C VAL A 175 24.80 -11.63 9.17
N PRO A 176 25.55 -12.26 8.25
CA PRO A 176 25.84 -13.67 8.37
C PRO A 176 26.55 -13.97 9.70
N LYS A 177 26.15 -15.02 10.41
CA LYS A 177 26.63 -15.28 11.78
C LYS A 177 28.16 -15.38 11.90
N TYR A 178 28.84 -15.88 10.86
CA TYR A 178 30.30 -15.95 10.84
C TYR A 178 30.98 -14.58 10.74
N ARG A 179 30.27 -13.55 10.27
CA ARG A 179 30.74 -12.15 10.17
C ARG A 179 30.35 -11.28 11.38
N ALA A 180 29.69 -11.84 12.39
CA ALA A 180 29.14 -11.09 13.53
C ALA A 180 30.18 -10.30 14.35
N LYS A 181 31.46 -10.67 14.25
CA LYS A 181 32.56 -10.01 14.98
C LYS A 181 33.28 -8.95 14.15
N GLU A 182 32.91 -8.75 12.89
CA GLU A 182 33.51 -7.72 12.05
C GLU A 182 33.10 -6.33 12.52
N GLN A 183 34.01 -5.36 12.36
CA GLN A 183 33.77 -3.97 12.73
C GLN A 183 33.77 -3.10 11.47
N HIS A 184 32.61 -2.50 11.20
CA HIS A 184 32.37 -1.68 10.02
C HIS A 184 31.71 -0.35 10.46
N PRO A 185 32.53 0.62 10.94
CA PRO A 185 32.02 1.90 11.41
C PRO A 185 31.17 2.60 10.35
N ASP A 186 30.02 3.13 10.78
CA ASP A 186 29.03 3.77 9.90
C ASP A 186 28.56 2.88 8.73
N GLY A 187 28.72 1.56 8.83
CA GLY A 187 28.25 0.59 7.83
C GLY A 187 29.16 0.44 6.61
N LYS A 188 30.33 1.08 6.59
CA LYS A 188 31.29 0.97 5.48
C LYS A 188 32.13 -0.30 5.59
N GLY A 189 32.39 -0.96 4.47
CA GLY A 189 33.21 -2.19 4.37
C GLY A 189 32.41 -3.50 4.41
N TRP A 190 31.09 -3.44 4.62
CA TRP A 190 30.23 -4.63 4.57
C TRP A 190 30.15 -5.26 3.17
N GLY A 191 30.44 -4.48 2.13
CA GLY A 191 30.30 -4.88 0.73
C GLY A 191 28.86 -4.73 0.27
N ARG A 192 28.21 -5.87 -0.02
CA ARG A 192 26.84 -5.93 -0.52
C ARG A 192 25.80 -5.67 0.58
N TRP A 193 24.93 -4.70 0.33
CA TRP A 193 23.72 -4.41 1.09
C TRP A 193 22.49 -4.94 0.35
N ILE A 194 21.63 -5.66 1.06
CA ILE A 194 20.39 -6.19 0.53
C ILE A 194 19.27 -5.25 0.99
N LEU A 195 18.69 -4.51 0.05
CA LEU A 195 17.78 -3.40 0.33
C LEU A 195 16.47 -3.54 -0.46
N PRO A 196 15.36 -2.95 0.01
CA PRO A 196 14.16 -2.86 -0.80
C PRO A 196 14.41 -2.05 -2.08
N SER A 197 13.68 -2.32 -3.15
CA SER A 197 13.70 -1.45 -4.33
C SER A 197 13.24 -0.02 -3.96
N PRO A 198 13.88 1.04 -4.52
CA PRO A 198 13.44 2.41 -4.32
C PRO A 198 12.00 2.62 -4.79
N ILE A 199 11.22 3.38 -4.01
CA ILE A 199 9.83 3.68 -4.33
C ILE A 199 9.73 5.17 -4.67
N PRO A 200 9.29 5.53 -5.89
CA PRO A 200 9.05 6.92 -6.25
C PRO A 200 8.13 7.61 -5.23
N ALA A 201 8.43 8.88 -4.89
CA ALA A 201 7.70 9.68 -3.90
C ALA A 201 7.82 9.25 -2.42
N PHE A 202 8.53 8.16 -2.12
CA PHE A 202 8.79 7.71 -0.75
C PHE A 202 10.29 7.67 -0.51
N SER A 203 10.85 8.72 0.10
CA SER A 203 12.28 8.70 0.40
C SER A 203 12.57 7.73 1.53
N GLY A 204 13.32 6.66 1.24
CA GLY A 204 13.44 5.51 2.11
C GLY A 204 14.87 5.10 2.41
N MET A 205 14.99 3.88 2.93
CA MET A 205 16.26 3.27 3.27
C MET A 205 17.26 3.18 2.09
N PRO A 206 16.84 2.88 0.84
CA PRO A 206 17.75 2.90 -0.30
C PRO A 206 18.42 4.27 -0.53
N ASP A 207 17.66 5.36 -0.39
CA ASP A 207 18.19 6.72 -0.53
C ASP A 207 19.19 7.05 0.59
N ALA A 208 18.86 6.65 1.82
CA ALA A 208 19.72 6.86 2.98
C ALA A 208 21.05 6.10 2.85
N ALA A 209 21.00 4.83 2.40
CA ALA A 209 22.17 4.01 2.17
C ALA A 209 23.05 4.59 1.05
N ASN A 210 22.45 4.94 -0.10
CA ASN A 210 23.17 5.56 -1.21
C ASN A 210 23.87 6.86 -0.78
N LYS A 211 23.19 7.71 -0.01
CA LYS A 211 23.78 8.96 0.50
C LYS A 211 24.94 8.69 1.45
N ALA A 212 24.79 7.76 2.39
CA ALA A 212 25.78 7.50 3.44
C ALA A 212 27.01 6.70 2.95
N LEU A 213 26.80 5.80 1.99
CA LEU A 213 27.80 4.81 1.55
C LEU A 213 28.37 5.10 0.15
N SER A 214 27.94 6.16 -0.54
CA SER A 214 28.45 6.53 -1.88
C SER A 214 29.97 6.63 -2.01
N ALA A 215 30.68 6.96 -0.93
CA ALA A 215 32.15 7.05 -0.91
C ALA A 215 32.85 5.69 -0.68
N ASP A 216 32.12 4.65 -0.28
CA ASP A 216 32.64 3.31 -0.06
C ASP A 216 32.69 2.55 -1.39
N ARG A 217 33.90 2.20 -1.84
CA ARG A 217 34.12 1.48 -3.10
C ARG A 217 33.64 0.04 -3.08
N SER A 218 33.42 -0.53 -1.89
CA SER A 218 32.89 -1.90 -1.73
C SER A 218 31.36 -1.94 -1.76
N PHE A 219 30.70 -0.78 -1.66
CA PHE A 219 29.26 -0.69 -1.57
C PHE A 219 28.58 -1.15 -2.86
N GLU A 220 27.79 -2.21 -2.73
CA GLU A 220 26.95 -2.78 -3.78
C GLU A 220 25.54 -2.96 -3.20
N VAL A 221 24.51 -2.76 -4.01
CA VAL A 221 23.12 -3.02 -3.61
C VAL A 221 22.56 -4.20 -4.37
N LEU A 222 22.00 -5.16 -3.64
CA LEU A 222 21.13 -6.19 -4.19
C LEU A 222 19.69 -5.88 -3.77
N GLU A 223 18.86 -5.54 -4.74
CA GLU A 223 17.47 -5.18 -4.49
C GLU A 223 16.59 -6.42 -4.30
N VAL A 224 15.65 -6.33 -3.34
CA VAL A 224 14.65 -7.36 -3.07
C VAL A 224 13.28 -6.73 -2.83
N SER A 225 12.21 -7.49 -3.07
CA SER A 225 10.84 -6.99 -2.87
C SER A 225 10.29 -7.24 -1.47
N THR A 226 10.93 -8.11 -0.67
CA THR A 226 10.45 -8.43 0.68
C THR A 226 11.59 -8.54 1.69
N PRO A 227 11.34 -8.16 2.95
CA PRO A 227 12.28 -8.36 4.06
C PRO A 227 12.64 -9.83 4.30
N GLN A 228 11.73 -10.77 4.04
CA GLN A 228 11.94 -12.21 4.17
C GLN A 228 12.98 -12.72 3.15
N THR A 229 12.89 -12.25 1.90
CA THR A 229 13.92 -12.53 0.87
C THR A 229 15.27 -11.98 1.31
N ALA A 230 15.31 -10.76 1.88
CA ALA A 230 16.54 -10.15 2.38
C ALA A 230 17.21 -11.04 3.45
N LEU A 231 16.44 -11.50 4.44
CA LEU A 231 16.95 -12.35 5.52
C LEU A 231 17.49 -13.69 5.00
N ALA A 232 16.82 -14.31 4.04
CA ALA A 232 17.29 -15.54 3.40
C ALA A 232 18.64 -15.34 2.68
N PHE A 233 18.82 -14.20 2.02
CA PHE A 233 20.08 -13.86 1.34
C PHE A 233 21.22 -13.55 2.32
N VAL A 234 20.92 -12.90 3.45
CA VAL A 234 21.90 -12.74 4.54
C VAL A 234 22.30 -14.10 5.10
N ALA A 235 21.33 -14.99 5.37
CA ALA A 235 21.62 -16.34 5.86
C ALA A 235 22.49 -17.15 4.88
N ALA A 236 22.34 -16.92 3.57
CA ALA A 236 23.17 -17.52 2.52
C ALA A 236 24.55 -16.85 2.36
N GLY A 237 24.87 -15.82 3.13
CA GLY A 237 26.16 -15.13 3.07
C GLY A 237 26.30 -14.11 1.93
N LEU A 238 25.21 -13.70 1.29
CA LEU A 238 25.26 -12.83 0.12
C LEU A 238 25.56 -11.36 0.45
N GLY A 239 25.25 -10.92 1.67
CA GLY A 239 25.42 -9.53 2.10
C GLY A 239 24.85 -9.27 3.49
N VAL A 240 24.58 -7.99 3.79
CA VAL A 240 23.93 -7.54 5.03
C VAL A 240 22.60 -6.85 4.71
N ALA A 241 21.63 -6.90 5.63
CA ALA A 241 20.31 -6.31 5.40
C ALA A 241 19.79 -5.60 6.66
N PRO A 242 19.19 -4.42 6.53
CA PRO A 242 18.34 -3.86 7.58
C PRO A 242 17.10 -4.72 7.79
N VAL A 243 16.81 -5.03 9.04
CA VAL A 243 15.70 -5.90 9.46
C VAL A 243 15.13 -5.40 10.78
N THR A 244 14.00 -5.95 11.21
CA THR A 244 13.54 -5.82 12.59
C THR A 244 13.97 -7.04 13.40
N GLU A 245 14.08 -6.88 14.73
CA GLU A 245 14.44 -7.99 15.62
C GLU A 245 13.40 -9.11 15.57
N ARG A 246 12.10 -8.78 15.52
CA ARG A 246 10.99 -9.74 15.42
C ARG A 246 11.09 -10.60 14.17
N MET A 247 11.49 -10.01 13.05
CA MET A 247 11.65 -10.75 11.81
C MET A 247 12.87 -11.68 11.86
N ALA A 248 14.01 -11.17 12.32
CA ALA A 248 15.27 -11.91 12.28
C ALA A 248 15.40 -12.97 13.38
N GLY A 249 14.63 -12.86 14.48
CA GLY A 249 14.62 -13.83 15.58
C GLY A 249 14.22 -15.26 15.19
N THR A 250 13.87 -15.49 13.92
CA THR A 250 13.51 -16.80 13.36
C THR A 250 14.68 -17.55 12.71
N SER A 251 15.87 -16.93 12.54
CA SER A 251 16.99 -17.51 11.79
C SER A 251 18.26 -17.70 12.63
N ASP A 252 18.69 -18.96 12.80
CA ASP A 252 19.94 -19.31 13.51
C ASP A 252 21.22 -18.97 12.75
N ALA A 253 21.12 -18.69 11.45
CA ALA A 253 22.24 -18.40 10.54
C ALA A 253 22.62 -16.92 10.50
N VAL A 254 21.83 -16.06 11.14
CA VAL A 254 21.99 -14.61 11.13
C VAL A 254 22.34 -14.12 12.53
N ALA A 255 23.18 -13.09 12.61
CA ALA A 255 23.39 -12.32 13.82
C ALA A 255 22.82 -10.91 13.64
N LEU A 256 22.32 -10.32 14.72
CA LEU A 256 21.83 -8.95 14.73
C LEU A 256 22.85 -8.03 15.37
N LEU A 257 23.20 -6.97 14.66
CA LEU A 257 24.06 -5.90 15.14
C LEU A 257 23.25 -4.60 15.23
N GLU A 258 23.77 -3.64 15.99
CA GLU A 258 23.24 -2.28 15.96
C GLU A 258 23.42 -1.67 14.57
N PRO A 259 22.39 -0.99 14.03
CA PRO A 259 22.47 -0.36 12.73
C PRO A 259 23.43 0.83 12.76
N PRO A 260 24.01 1.22 11.60
CA PRO A 260 24.78 2.46 11.52
C PRO A 260 23.90 3.69 11.76
N ARG A 261 24.47 4.77 12.28
CA ARG A 261 23.71 5.96 12.75
C ARG A 261 22.84 6.64 11.68
N TRP A 262 23.21 6.51 10.41
CA TRP A 262 22.44 7.07 9.29
C TRP A 262 21.17 6.27 8.99
N LEU A 263 21.11 5.01 9.41
CA LEU A 263 19.94 4.15 9.29
C LEU A 263 19.02 4.42 10.48
N ARG A 264 18.13 5.39 10.29
CA ARG A 264 17.17 5.82 11.33
C ARG A 264 16.06 4.78 11.51
N PRO A 265 15.43 4.72 12.71
CA PRO A 265 14.16 4.01 12.89
C PRO A 265 13.13 4.48 11.87
N MET A 266 12.26 3.56 11.45
CA MET A 266 11.13 3.88 10.61
C MET A 266 9.92 4.21 11.47
N GLN A 267 8.81 4.58 10.84
CA GLN A 267 7.55 4.82 11.54
C GLN A 267 6.43 4.12 10.79
N ALA A 268 5.68 3.26 11.47
CA ALA A 268 4.44 2.72 10.94
C ALA A 268 3.40 3.84 10.91
N THR A 269 2.88 4.15 9.72
CA THR A 269 1.89 5.20 9.53
C THR A 269 0.67 4.63 8.81
N LEU A 270 -0.50 4.81 9.41
CA LEU A 270 -1.77 4.51 8.75
C LEU A 270 -2.13 5.60 7.75
N LEU A 271 -2.72 5.19 6.64
CA LEU A 271 -3.21 6.04 5.56
C LEU A 271 -4.68 5.71 5.29
N TRP A 272 -5.50 6.71 5.01
CA TRP A 272 -6.84 6.53 4.45
C TRP A 272 -7.17 7.70 3.51
N LYS A 273 -8.23 7.56 2.72
CA LYS A 273 -8.59 8.58 1.73
C LYS A 273 -8.99 9.88 2.42
N ARG A 274 -8.41 11.00 1.98
CA ARG A 274 -8.72 12.33 2.52
C ARG A 274 -10.21 12.66 2.33
N GLY A 275 -10.84 13.16 3.40
CA GLY A 275 -12.25 13.52 3.40
C GLY A 275 -13.21 12.34 3.20
N ALA A 276 -12.75 11.10 3.37
CA ALA A 276 -13.64 9.95 3.40
C ALA A 276 -14.42 9.91 4.71
N GLU A 277 -15.68 9.47 4.64
CA GLU A 277 -16.44 9.09 5.82
C GLU A 277 -15.77 7.85 6.44
N ILE A 278 -15.41 7.96 7.72
CA ILE A 278 -14.83 6.85 8.47
C ILE A 278 -15.97 5.89 8.83
N THR A 279 -15.90 4.67 8.32
CA THR A 279 -16.92 3.66 8.62
C THR A 279 -16.74 3.12 10.05
N PRO A 280 -17.77 2.51 10.65
CA PRO A 280 -17.64 1.89 11.97
C PRO A 280 -16.53 0.83 12.06
N LEU A 281 -16.23 0.12 10.96
CA LEU A 281 -15.11 -0.83 10.92
C LEU A 281 -13.75 -0.13 10.87
N MET A 282 -13.63 0.98 10.14
CA MET A 282 -12.42 1.80 10.16
C MET A 282 -12.18 2.41 11.55
N GLU A 283 -13.23 2.88 12.22
CA GLU A 283 -13.13 3.39 13.60
C GLU A 283 -12.64 2.31 14.56
N ARG A 284 -13.23 1.10 14.49
CA ARG A 284 -12.78 -0.04 15.30
C ARG A 284 -11.33 -0.43 15.00
N TRP A 285 -10.92 -0.44 13.72
CA TRP A 285 -9.55 -0.72 13.34
C TRP A 285 -8.57 0.33 13.89
N LEU A 286 -8.93 1.62 13.79
CA LEU A 286 -8.16 2.72 14.37
C LEU A 286 -8.06 2.59 15.88
N GLN A 287 -9.13 2.16 16.56
CA GLN A 287 -9.12 1.94 18.01
C GLN A 287 -8.23 0.75 18.39
N ALA A 288 -8.36 -0.39 17.73
CA ALA A 288 -7.49 -1.55 17.92
C ALA A 288 -6.01 -1.18 17.70
N THR A 289 -5.73 -0.37 16.68
CA THR A 289 -4.39 0.16 16.41
C THR A 289 -3.83 0.96 17.58
N ARG A 290 -4.64 1.85 18.17
CA ARG A 290 -4.23 2.64 19.35
C ARG A 290 -3.97 1.75 20.55
N THR A 291 -4.88 0.83 20.85
CA THR A 291 -4.73 -0.13 21.97
C THR A 291 -3.41 -0.89 21.86
N VAL A 292 -3.11 -1.46 20.70
CA VAL A 292 -1.87 -2.22 20.49
C VAL A 292 -0.64 -1.32 20.55
N ALA A 293 -0.69 -0.12 19.95
CA ALA A 293 0.42 0.82 19.99
C ALA A 293 0.75 1.30 21.42
N GLU A 294 -0.28 1.56 22.24
CA GLU A 294 -0.11 1.92 23.65
C GLU A 294 0.49 0.77 24.46
N HIS A 295 0.01 -0.45 24.24
CA HIS A 295 0.54 -1.64 24.90
C HIS A 295 2.02 -1.86 24.57
N ARG A 296 2.44 -1.61 23.32
CA ARG A 296 3.84 -1.72 22.89
C ARG A 296 4.74 -0.68 23.53
N ARG A 297 4.32 0.59 23.53
CA ARG A 297 5.05 1.66 24.23
C ARG A 297 5.23 1.33 25.71
N ALA A 298 4.22 0.77 26.37
CA ALA A 298 4.31 0.35 27.76
C ALA A 298 5.33 -0.78 28.00
N LEU A 299 5.54 -1.65 27.00
CA LEU A 299 6.53 -2.73 27.04
C LEU A 299 7.94 -2.29 26.60
N GLY A 300 8.13 -1.02 26.22
CA GLY A 300 9.39 -0.52 25.66
C GLY A 300 9.74 -1.15 24.31
N ARG A 301 8.72 -1.45 23.51
CA ARG A 301 8.80 -2.09 22.19
C ARG A 301 8.10 -1.26 21.12
#